data_AF-A0A965G054-F1
#
_entry.id   AF-A0A965G054-F1
#
_cell.length_a   1.000
_cell.length_b   1.000
_cell.length_c   1.000
_cell.angle_alpha   90.00
_cell.angle_beta   90.00
_cell.angle_gamma   90.00
#
_symmetry.space_group_name_H-M   'P 1'
#
loop_
_entity.id
_entity.type
_entity.pdbx_description
1 polymer ?
#
loop_
_entity_poly.entity_id
_entity_poly.type
_entity_poly.pdbx_seq_one_letter_code
_entity_poly.pdbx_strand_id
1 'polypeptide(L)'
;MSKKVFEHPVAQAGETTGPSYWRSLEERNKTPEFRTRAEREFVEGASAISTVERREFLMLMGASFGLAGLGLAGCREPRNHTLPYAKQPENTIPGVPTFYATSFPGESANQPLVVETHQHRPTKVEGNPSHAANGTASSKFAQASILDLYDPDRAQASYGANGAQLSVAEVRDLLRMLAASAKSDAGAGLAFLARRQSRSITRPVPSVRRFCPITRRLAAS
;
A
#
# COMPACT_ATOMS: atom_id res chain seq x y z
N MET A 1 -19.91 33.93 -40.56
CA MET A 1 -21.00 33.17 -39.90
C MET A 1 -21.06 33.61 -38.45
N SER A 2 -22.16 34.25 -38.05
CA SER A 2 -22.32 34.84 -36.72
C SER A 2 -22.51 33.73 -35.67
N LYS A 3 -21.70 33.76 -34.61
CA LYS A 3 -21.80 32.85 -33.46
C LYS A 3 -23.06 33.25 -32.69
N LYS A 4 -24.11 32.43 -32.72
CA LYS A 4 -25.25 32.61 -31.81
C LYS A 4 -24.76 32.38 -30.39
N VAL A 5 -24.67 33.46 -29.62
CA VAL A 5 -24.47 33.39 -28.17
C VAL A 5 -25.80 32.98 -27.57
N PHE A 6 -25.82 31.84 -26.87
CA PHE A 6 -26.99 31.35 -26.16
C PHE A 6 -26.92 31.90 -24.74
N GLU A 7 -27.73 32.91 -24.43
CA GLU A 7 -27.83 33.46 -23.08
C GLU A 7 -28.69 32.51 -22.23
N HIS A 8 -28.08 31.96 -21.19
CA HIS A 8 -28.79 31.18 -20.20
C HIS A 8 -29.59 32.11 -19.27
N PRO A 9 -30.82 31.76 -18.89
CA PRO A 9 -31.58 32.54 -17.92
C PRO A 9 -30.83 32.60 -16.58
N VAL A 10 -30.87 33.77 -15.94
CA VAL A 10 -30.21 34.01 -14.65
C VAL A 10 -30.82 33.09 -13.59
N ALA A 11 -29.96 32.40 -12.83
CA ALA A 11 -30.39 31.47 -11.78
C ALA A 11 -31.26 32.22 -10.75
N GLN A 12 -32.45 31.68 -10.48
CA GLN A 12 -33.37 32.25 -9.51
C GLN A 12 -32.91 31.87 -8.09
N ALA A 13 -33.09 32.79 -7.12
CA ALA A 13 -32.70 32.57 -5.74
C ALA A 13 -33.48 31.37 -5.15
N GLY A 14 -32.77 30.26 -4.91
CA GLY A 14 -33.32 29.00 -4.39
C GLY A 14 -32.99 27.75 -5.21
N GLU A 15 -32.42 27.90 -6.42
CA GLU A 15 -31.97 26.75 -7.21
C GLU A 15 -30.61 26.22 -6.73
N THR A 16 -30.50 24.90 -6.60
CA THR A 16 -29.25 24.23 -6.24
C THR A 16 -28.23 24.38 -7.37
N THR A 17 -27.09 24.99 -7.07
CA THR A 17 -25.98 25.21 -8.02
C THR A 17 -25.25 23.90 -8.32
N GLY A 18 -25.88 23.01 -9.09
CA GLY A 18 -25.35 21.71 -9.49
C GLY A 18 -26.24 21.03 -10.54
N PRO A 19 -25.83 19.88 -11.12
CA PRO A 19 -26.68 19.15 -12.05
C PRO A 19 -27.98 18.73 -11.35
N SER A 20 -29.12 19.14 -11.90
CA SER A 20 -30.44 18.81 -11.36
C SER A 20 -30.77 17.34 -11.67
N TYR A 21 -30.52 16.45 -10.73
CA TYR A 21 -30.92 15.05 -10.80
C TYR A 21 -32.37 14.90 -10.32
N TRP A 22 -33.25 14.44 -11.20
CA TRP A 22 -34.65 14.14 -10.91
C TRP A 22 -34.81 12.63 -10.71
N ARG A 23 -35.55 12.22 -9.68
CA ARG A 23 -35.81 10.81 -9.35
C ARG A 23 -36.96 10.24 -10.16
N SER A 24 -37.86 11.10 -10.67
CA SER A 24 -38.99 10.72 -11.51
C SER A 24 -39.38 11.80 -12.52
N LEU A 25 -40.17 11.42 -13.53
CA LEU A 25 -40.69 12.37 -14.53
C LEU A 25 -41.67 13.38 -13.90
N GLU A 26 -42.43 12.94 -12.89
CA GLU A 26 -43.39 13.75 -12.15
C GLU A 26 -42.70 14.86 -11.33
N GLU A 27 -41.56 14.54 -10.71
CA GLU A 27 -40.70 15.50 -10.01
C GLU A 27 -40.17 16.58 -10.95
N ARG A 28 -39.70 16.17 -12.13
CA ARG A 28 -39.23 17.10 -13.18
C ARG A 28 -40.35 18.02 -13.65
N ASN A 29 -41.56 17.50 -13.79
CA ASN A 29 -42.73 18.24 -14.27
C ASN A 29 -43.45 19.04 -13.18
N LYS A 30 -42.99 18.99 -11.91
CA LYS A 30 -43.56 19.70 -10.75
C LYS A 30 -45.09 19.56 -10.67
N THR A 31 -45.62 18.37 -10.95
CA THR A 31 -47.08 18.14 -10.94
C THR A 31 -47.65 18.39 -9.53
N PRO A 32 -48.87 18.93 -9.39
CA PRO A 32 -49.45 19.27 -8.09
C PRO A 32 -49.68 18.04 -7.19
N GLU A 33 -49.97 16.89 -7.79
CA GLU A 33 -50.09 15.61 -7.08
C GLU A 33 -48.77 15.14 -6.46
N PHE A 34 -47.66 15.31 -7.19
CA PHE A 34 -46.33 14.95 -6.71
C PHE A 34 -45.90 15.86 -5.56
N ARG A 35 -46.16 17.18 -5.64
CA ARG A 35 -45.86 18.12 -4.55
C ARG A 35 -46.60 17.77 -3.26
N THR A 36 -47.90 17.49 -3.38
CA THR A 36 -48.74 17.09 -2.23
C THR A 36 -48.26 15.78 -1.61
N ARG A 37 -47.76 14.83 -2.42
CA ARG A 37 -47.17 13.57 -1.95
C ARG A 37 -45.78 13.76 -1.34
N ALA A 38 -44.96 14.64 -1.91
CA ALA A 38 -43.60 14.91 -1.43
C ALA A 38 -43.58 15.71 -0.12
N GLU A 39 -44.57 16.58 0.10
CA GLU A 39 -44.76 17.34 1.34
C GLU A 39 -45.34 16.46 2.47
N ARG A 40 -45.89 15.28 2.15
CA ARG A 40 -46.34 14.28 3.14
C ARG A 40 -45.19 13.33 3.46
N GLU A 41 -44.79 13.27 4.73
CA GLU A 41 -43.75 12.33 5.20
C GLU A 41 -44.17 10.86 5.10
N PHE A 42 -45.48 10.58 5.08
CA PHE A 42 -46.03 9.22 5.01
C PHE A 42 -47.15 9.10 3.97
N VAL A 43 -47.33 7.88 3.45
CA VAL A 43 -48.44 7.54 2.55
C VAL A 43 -49.77 7.75 3.26
N GLU A 44 -50.79 8.20 2.51
CA GLU A 44 -52.14 8.41 3.01
C GLU A 44 -52.67 7.13 3.67
N GLY A 45 -53.05 7.21 4.95
CA GLY A 45 -53.49 6.08 5.79
C GLY A 45 -52.47 5.58 6.82
N ALA A 46 -51.18 5.95 6.72
CA ALA A 46 -50.15 5.48 7.66
C ALA A 46 -50.30 6.04 9.10
N SER A 47 -50.87 7.25 9.26
CA SER A 47 -51.08 7.89 10.56
C SER A 47 -52.39 7.48 11.24
N ALA A 48 -53.25 6.70 10.57
CA ALA A 48 -54.57 6.29 11.07
C ALA A 48 -54.59 4.89 11.70
N ILE A 49 -53.44 4.21 11.77
CA ILE A 49 -53.35 2.82 12.21
C ILE A 49 -53.23 2.76 13.75
N SER A 50 -54.35 2.92 14.46
CA SER A 50 -54.37 2.82 15.93
C SER A 50 -54.44 1.38 16.46
N THR A 51 -54.78 0.41 15.62
CA THR A 51 -54.85 -1.02 15.97
C THR A 51 -54.22 -1.84 14.85
N VAL A 52 -53.07 -2.45 15.11
CA VAL A 52 -52.28 -3.11 14.07
C VAL A 52 -52.78 -4.55 13.86
N GLU A 53 -53.51 -4.79 12.77
CA GLU A 53 -53.75 -6.16 12.32
C GLU A 53 -52.46 -6.77 11.73
N ARG A 54 -52.26 -8.08 11.94
CA ARG A 54 -51.04 -8.79 11.50
C ARG A 54 -50.72 -8.60 10.01
N ARG A 55 -51.75 -8.44 9.18
CA ARG A 55 -51.63 -8.17 7.73
C ARG A 55 -51.07 -6.79 7.45
N GLU A 56 -51.56 -5.77 8.16
CA GLU A 56 -51.09 -4.38 8.01
C GLU A 56 -49.67 -4.22 8.54
N PHE A 57 -49.31 -4.91 9.63
CA PHE A 57 -47.92 -4.97 10.10
C PHE A 57 -46.98 -5.55 9.05
N LEU A 58 -47.34 -6.69 8.45
CA LEU A 58 -46.52 -7.32 7.40
C LEU A 58 -46.44 -6.45 6.15
N MET A 59 -47.51 -5.74 5.81
CA MET A 59 -47.56 -4.82 4.68
C MET A 59 -46.67 -3.58 4.93
N LEU A 60 -46.68 -3.02 6.12
CA LEU A 60 -45.83 -1.89 6.52
C LEU A 60 -44.35 -2.29 6.63
N MET A 61 -44.05 -3.47 7.18
CA MET A 61 -42.69 -4.04 7.20
C MET A 61 -42.20 -4.28 5.77
N GLY A 62 -43.02 -4.89 4.91
CA GLY A 62 -42.70 -5.10 3.50
C GLY A 62 -42.46 -3.80 2.74
N ALA A 63 -43.28 -2.77 3.00
CA ALA A 63 -43.10 -1.44 2.42
C ALA A 63 -41.80 -0.77 2.90
N SER A 64 -41.49 -0.88 4.20
CA SER A 64 -40.24 -0.39 4.80
C SER A 64 -39.00 -1.08 4.19
N PHE A 65 -39.05 -2.41 4.03
CA PHE A 65 -37.99 -3.17 3.35
C PHE A 65 -37.88 -2.83 1.86
N GLY A 66 -39.00 -2.58 1.17
CA GLY A 66 -39.01 -2.14 -0.22
C GLY A 66 -38.35 -0.76 -0.40
N LEU A 67 -38.66 0.19 0.49
CA LEU A 67 -38.07 1.53 0.50
C LEU A 67 -36.57 1.50 0.86
N ALA A 68 -36.19 0.69 1.85
CA ALA A 68 -34.78 0.46 2.19
C ALA A 68 -34.02 -0.27 1.06
N GLY A 69 -34.66 -1.23 0.37
CA GLY A 69 -34.08 -1.98 -0.74
C GLY A 69 -33.85 -1.15 -2.01
N LEU A 70 -34.67 -0.12 -2.25
CA LEU A 70 -34.50 0.83 -3.36
C LEU A 70 -33.48 1.94 -3.06
N GLY A 71 -33.16 2.18 -1.78
CA GLY A 71 -32.20 3.21 -1.34
C GLY A 71 -30.77 2.71 -1.09
N LEU A 72 -30.56 1.40 -0.99
CA LEU A 72 -29.23 0.81 -0.81
C LEU A 72 -28.53 0.59 -2.16
N ALA A 73 -28.07 1.67 -2.77
CA ALA A 73 -26.97 1.63 -3.74
C ALA A 73 -25.63 1.17 -3.10
N GLY A 74 -25.65 0.66 -1.87
CA GLY A 74 -24.50 0.15 -1.11
C GLY A 74 -23.99 -1.22 -1.52
N CYS A 75 -24.68 -1.95 -2.41
CA CYS A 75 -24.23 -3.25 -2.93
C CYS A 75 -23.56 -3.15 -4.30
N ARG A 76 -22.99 -1.99 -4.66
CA ARG A 76 -22.14 -1.90 -5.86
C ARG A 76 -20.71 -2.29 -5.47
N GLU A 77 -20.33 -3.53 -5.75
CA GLU A 77 -18.94 -3.95 -5.58
C GLU A 77 -18.02 -3.00 -6.34
N PRO A 78 -16.99 -2.42 -5.68
CA PRO A 78 -16.03 -1.56 -6.36
C PRO A 78 -15.43 -2.32 -7.55
N ARG A 79 -15.27 -1.62 -8.67
CA ARG A 79 -14.66 -2.24 -9.85
C ARG A 79 -13.20 -2.56 -9.54
N ASN A 80 -12.90 -3.85 -9.36
CA ASN A 80 -11.53 -4.32 -9.20
C ASN A 80 -10.83 -4.30 -10.55
N HIS A 81 -9.69 -3.61 -10.63
CA HIS A 81 -8.88 -3.56 -11.84
C HIS A 81 -7.75 -4.59 -11.76
N THR A 82 -7.73 -5.53 -12.70
CA THR A 82 -6.62 -6.50 -12.85
C THR A 82 -5.61 -5.95 -13.86
N LEU A 83 -4.42 -5.62 -13.40
CA LEU A 83 -3.33 -5.11 -14.24
C LEU A 83 -2.38 -6.26 -14.62
N PRO A 84 -2.31 -6.68 -15.89
CA PRO A 84 -1.32 -7.67 -16.33
C PRO A 84 0.08 -7.05 -16.45
N TYR A 85 1.10 -7.90 -16.58
CA TYR A 85 2.46 -7.46 -16.87
C TYR A 85 2.53 -6.79 -18.24
N ALA A 86 3.15 -5.61 -18.32
CA ALA A 86 3.44 -4.95 -19.60
C ALA A 86 4.45 -5.76 -20.44
N LYS A 87 5.44 -6.37 -19.77
CA LYS A 87 6.36 -7.35 -20.33
C LYS A 87 6.50 -8.50 -19.35
N GLN A 88 5.97 -9.66 -19.71
CA GLN A 88 6.02 -10.83 -18.82
C GLN A 88 7.44 -11.42 -18.79
N PRO A 89 8.03 -11.64 -17.61
CA PRO A 89 9.27 -12.39 -17.49
C PRO A 89 9.02 -13.89 -17.73
N GLU A 90 9.97 -14.54 -18.40
CA GLU A 90 9.83 -15.92 -18.89
C GLU A 90 9.56 -16.94 -17.77
N ASN A 91 10.17 -16.74 -16.60
CA ASN A 91 10.13 -17.68 -15.47
C ASN A 91 9.06 -17.33 -14.42
N THR A 92 8.03 -16.54 -14.76
CA THR A 92 6.98 -16.18 -13.81
C THR A 92 5.60 -16.42 -14.38
N ILE A 93 4.88 -17.35 -13.76
CA ILE A 93 3.49 -17.64 -14.05
C ILE A 93 2.64 -16.98 -12.94
N PRO A 94 1.76 -16.02 -13.26
CA PRO A 94 0.86 -15.43 -12.27
C PRO A 94 0.05 -16.50 -11.55
N GLY A 95 -0.03 -16.41 -10.22
CA GLY A 95 -0.75 -17.38 -9.36
C GLY A 95 0.04 -18.62 -8.95
N VAL A 96 1.22 -18.88 -9.54
CA VAL A 96 2.10 -19.99 -9.12
C VAL A 96 3.26 -19.44 -8.27
N PRO A 97 3.47 -19.93 -7.04
CA PRO A 97 4.61 -19.51 -6.24
C PRO A 97 5.93 -19.98 -6.86
N THR A 98 6.95 -19.11 -6.79
CA THR A 98 8.32 -19.43 -7.18
C THR A 98 9.20 -19.45 -5.93
N PHE A 99 10.05 -20.46 -5.81
CA PHE A 99 10.93 -20.65 -4.67
C PHE A 99 12.37 -20.25 -4.99
N TYR A 100 12.95 -19.39 -4.16
CA TYR A 100 14.35 -18.97 -4.31
C TYR A 100 15.19 -19.43 -3.12
N ALA A 101 16.36 -20.02 -3.41
CA ALA A 101 17.34 -20.35 -2.39
C ALA A 101 18.09 -19.08 -1.96
N THR A 102 18.01 -18.75 -0.67
CA THR A 102 18.64 -17.56 -0.08
C THR A 102 19.32 -17.91 1.26
N SER A 103 19.92 -16.91 1.91
CA SER A 103 20.51 -17.09 3.24
C SER A 103 20.22 -15.89 4.13
N PHE A 104 19.83 -16.14 5.38
CA PHE A 104 19.62 -15.10 6.38
C PHE A 104 20.83 -14.98 7.30
N PRO A 105 21.39 -13.77 7.51
CA PRO A 105 22.53 -13.60 8.38
C PRO A 105 22.12 -13.62 9.85
N GLY A 106 22.31 -14.76 10.51
CA GLY A 106 22.10 -14.93 11.95
C GLY A 106 23.23 -14.31 12.79
N GLU A 107 23.16 -14.52 14.11
CA GLU A 107 24.14 -13.97 15.05
C GLU A 107 25.52 -14.62 14.93
N SER A 108 25.55 -15.95 14.75
CA SER A 108 26.78 -16.75 14.69
C SER A 108 27.13 -17.22 13.29
N ALA A 109 26.12 -17.56 12.47
CA ALA A 109 26.28 -18.06 11.12
C ALA A 109 25.08 -17.70 10.23
N ASN A 110 25.29 -17.79 8.91
CA ASN A 110 24.21 -17.61 7.94
C ASN A 110 23.34 -18.88 7.91
N GLN A 111 22.03 -18.70 8.06
CA GLN A 111 21.05 -19.77 7.94
C GLN A 111 20.62 -19.90 6.47
N PRO A 112 20.75 -21.08 5.84
CA PRO A 112 20.24 -21.32 4.49
C PRO A 112 18.72 -21.47 4.51
N LEU A 113 18.05 -20.79 3.58
CA LEU A 113 16.61 -20.67 3.52
C LEU A 113 16.10 -20.83 2.09
N VAL A 114 14.82 -21.16 1.97
CA VAL A 114 14.06 -21.12 0.73
C VAL A 114 12.90 -20.16 0.93
N VAL A 115 12.77 -19.20 0.02
CA VAL A 115 11.77 -18.14 0.09
C VAL A 115 10.73 -18.36 -0.99
N GLU A 116 9.48 -18.50 -0.58
CA GLU A 116 8.33 -18.49 -1.46
C GLU A 116 8.06 -17.04 -1.90
N THR A 117 7.94 -16.86 -3.20
CA THR A 117 7.65 -15.56 -3.80
C THR A 117 6.45 -15.68 -4.73
N HIS A 118 5.53 -14.73 -4.60
CA HIS A 118 4.42 -14.55 -5.53
C HIS A 118 4.70 -13.32 -6.36
N GLN A 119 4.82 -13.48 -7.68
CA GLN A 119 5.03 -12.34 -8.59
C GLN A 119 6.21 -11.43 -8.13
N HIS A 120 7.33 -12.06 -7.74
CA HIS A 120 8.55 -11.39 -7.24
C HIS A 120 8.43 -10.70 -5.87
N ARG A 121 7.35 -10.97 -5.13
CA ARG A 121 7.16 -10.50 -3.76
C ARG A 121 7.35 -11.68 -2.79
N PRO A 122 8.38 -11.66 -1.94
CA PRO A 122 8.53 -12.65 -0.87
C PRO A 122 7.30 -12.69 0.02
N THR A 123 6.73 -13.86 0.28
CA THR A 123 5.56 -14.00 1.16
C THR A 123 5.84 -14.91 2.33
N LYS A 124 6.67 -15.94 2.13
CA LYS A 124 7.00 -16.93 3.15
C LYS A 124 8.47 -17.34 3.09
N VAL A 125 9.06 -17.56 4.26
CA VAL A 125 10.45 -17.98 4.45
C VAL A 125 10.44 -19.31 5.18
N GLU A 126 11.12 -20.30 4.60
CA GLU A 126 11.29 -21.64 5.18
C GLU A 126 12.74 -22.10 5.14
N GLY A 127 13.07 -23.15 5.90
CA GLY A 127 14.41 -23.75 5.89
C GLY A 127 14.70 -24.45 4.57
N ASN A 128 15.96 -24.42 4.13
CA ASN A 128 16.35 -25.12 2.91
C ASN A 128 16.51 -26.64 3.15
N PRO A 129 15.63 -27.51 2.59
CA PRO A 129 15.69 -28.96 2.81
C PRO A 129 17.00 -29.60 2.35
N SER A 130 17.71 -28.98 1.38
CA SER A 130 18.98 -29.50 0.88
C SER A 130 20.14 -29.32 1.88
N HIS A 131 19.94 -28.56 2.96
CA HIS A 131 20.97 -28.30 3.95
C HIS A 131 20.88 -29.27 5.13
N ALA A 132 21.82 -30.22 5.20
CA ALA A 132 21.80 -31.34 6.15
C ALA A 132 21.62 -30.93 7.63
N ALA A 133 22.21 -29.82 8.07
CA ALA A 133 22.18 -29.44 9.48
C ALA A 133 20.85 -28.77 9.92
N ASN A 134 20.11 -28.15 9.00
CA ASN A 134 18.88 -27.41 9.34
C ASN A 134 17.62 -28.03 8.70
N GLY A 135 17.78 -28.83 7.64
CA GLY A 135 16.67 -29.40 6.89
C GLY A 135 15.63 -28.34 6.53
N THR A 136 14.35 -28.64 6.78
CA THR A 136 13.22 -27.75 6.52
C THR A 136 13.05 -26.64 7.57
N ALA A 137 13.84 -26.61 8.64
CA ALA A 137 13.63 -25.70 9.76
C ALA A 137 14.18 -24.28 9.51
N SER A 138 13.35 -23.28 9.80
CA SER A 138 13.70 -21.85 9.81
C SER A 138 13.76 -21.32 11.25
N SER A 139 14.59 -20.31 11.52
CA SER A 139 14.61 -19.64 12.82
C SER A 139 13.45 -18.64 12.94
N LYS A 140 13.03 -18.35 14.17
CA LYS A 140 11.97 -17.36 14.44
C LYS A 140 12.31 -15.98 13.85
N PHE A 141 13.58 -15.58 13.92
CA PHE A 141 14.06 -14.33 13.33
C PHE A 141 14.03 -14.35 11.80
N ALA A 142 14.41 -15.48 11.17
CA ALA A 142 14.32 -15.63 9.72
C ALA A 142 12.86 -15.54 9.25
N GLN A 143 11.92 -16.18 9.95
CA GLN A 143 10.50 -16.06 9.62
C GLN A 143 9.96 -14.64 9.81
N ALA A 144 10.37 -13.95 10.87
CA ALA A 144 9.95 -12.57 11.15
C ALA A 144 10.54 -11.54 10.17
N SER A 145 11.68 -11.84 9.51
CA SER A 145 12.36 -10.92 8.59
C SER A 145 11.51 -10.46 7.39
N ILE A 146 10.46 -11.20 7.05
CA ILE A 146 9.50 -10.80 6.01
C ILE A 146 8.76 -9.53 6.43
N LEU A 147 8.41 -9.41 7.72
CA LEU A 147 7.72 -8.23 8.23
C LEU A 147 8.64 -7.00 8.21
N ASP A 148 9.93 -7.19 8.55
CA ASP A 148 10.93 -6.13 8.46
C ASP A 148 11.11 -5.62 7.00
N LEU A 149 10.98 -6.52 6.00
CA LEU A 149 11.04 -6.12 4.59
C LEU A 149 9.84 -5.26 4.16
N TYR A 150 8.65 -5.54 4.72
CA TYR A 150 7.40 -4.85 4.40
C TYR A 150 6.98 -3.80 5.44
N ASP A 151 7.88 -3.43 6.34
CA ASP A 151 7.62 -2.42 7.35
C ASP A 151 7.41 -1.04 6.68
N PRO A 152 6.27 -0.35 6.88
CA PRO A 152 6.04 0.99 6.34
C PRO A 152 7.03 2.04 6.88
N ASP A 153 7.55 1.84 8.09
CA ASP A 153 8.49 2.76 8.75
C ASP A 153 9.95 2.56 8.29
N ARG A 154 10.18 1.57 7.41
CA ARG A 154 11.49 1.31 6.82
C ARG A 154 12.00 2.52 6.06
N ALA A 155 13.28 2.85 6.24
CA ALA A 155 13.92 3.99 5.57
C ALA A 155 13.76 3.93 4.04
N GLN A 156 12.99 4.86 3.49
CA GLN A 156 12.71 4.95 2.04
C GLN A 156 13.72 5.85 1.29
N ALA A 157 14.45 6.69 2.02
CA ALA A 157 15.43 7.62 1.47
C ALA A 157 16.65 7.75 2.39
N SER A 158 17.74 8.29 1.84
CA SER A 158 18.93 8.65 2.61
C SER A 158 18.77 10.05 3.20
N TYR A 159 19.29 10.27 4.40
CA TYR A 159 19.21 11.55 5.10
C TYR A 159 20.61 12.04 5.49
N GLY A 160 20.81 13.36 5.42
CA GLY A 160 22.04 14.02 5.86
C GLY A 160 22.09 14.25 7.37
N ALA A 161 23.23 14.74 7.85
CA ALA A 161 23.44 15.03 9.28
C ALA A 161 22.46 16.08 9.85
N ASN A 162 21.92 16.94 8.99
CA ASN A 162 20.91 17.95 9.29
C ASN A 162 19.46 17.43 9.17
N GLY A 163 19.25 16.14 8.88
CA GLY A 163 17.93 15.54 8.67
C GLY A 163 17.32 15.83 7.29
N ALA A 164 18.03 16.52 6.39
CA ALA A 164 17.55 16.76 5.03
C ALA A 164 17.65 15.47 4.18
N GLN A 165 16.66 15.25 3.32
CA GLN A 165 16.68 14.13 2.37
C GLN A 165 17.77 14.34 1.32
N LEU A 166 18.57 13.30 1.08
CA LEU A 166 19.65 13.29 0.09
C LEU A 166 19.29 12.44 -1.12
N SER A 167 19.63 12.93 -2.30
CA SER A 167 19.60 12.17 -3.54
C SER A 167 20.77 11.17 -3.61
N VAL A 168 20.63 10.15 -4.47
CA VAL A 168 21.69 9.14 -4.68
C VAL A 168 22.99 9.77 -5.18
N ALA A 169 22.91 10.87 -5.95
CA ALA A 169 24.07 11.60 -6.43
C ALA A 169 24.82 12.27 -5.28
N GLU A 170 24.09 13.01 -4.43
CA GLU A 170 24.67 13.72 -3.27
C GLU A 170 25.29 12.74 -2.27
N VAL A 171 24.64 11.59 -2.02
CA VAL A 171 25.23 10.53 -1.17
C VAL A 171 26.55 10.03 -1.76
N ARG A 172 26.60 9.83 -3.08
CA ARG A 172 27.83 9.37 -3.75
C ARG A 172 28.94 10.41 -3.67
N ASP A 173 28.60 11.69 -3.81
CA ASP A 173 29.57 12.79 -3.73
C ASP A 173 30.10 12.97 -2.30
N LEU A 174 29.23 12.81 -1.30
CA LEU A 174 29.62 12.77 0.11
C LEU A 174 30.59 11.62 0.38
N LEU A 175 30.28 10.41 -0.09
CA LEU A 175 31.15 9.25 0.05
C LEU A 175 32.51 9.44 -0.65
N ARG A 176 32.54 10.10 -1.81
CA ARG A 176 33.81 10.45 -2.51
C ARG A 176 34.62 11.46 -1.72
N MET A 177 33.98 12.48 -1.17
CA MET A 177 34.64 13.49 -0.32
C MET A 177 35.27 12.83 0.91
N LEU A 178 34.52 11.97 1.62
CA LEU A 178 35.03 11.21 2.76
C LEU A 178 36.19 10.26 2.38
N ALA A 179 36.11 9.62 1.22
CA ALA A 179 37.19 8.77 0.74
C ALA A 179 38.46 9.58 0.41
N ALA A 180 38.32 10.80 -0.12
CA ALA A 180 39.44 11.67 -0.42
C ALA A 180 40.13 12.17 0.86
N SER A 181 39.38 12.60 1.88
CA SER A 181 39.93 13.02 3.17
C SER A 181 40.56 11.86 3.94
N ALA A 182 39.92 10.68 3.92
CA ALA A 182 40.52 9.50 4.55
C ALA A 182 41.85 9.11 3.89
N LYS A 183 42.00 9.35 2.58
CA LYS A 183 43.25 9.08 1.85
C LYS A 183 44.36 10.08 2.19
N SER A 184 44.05 11.37 2.40
CA SER A 184 45.06 12.35 2.79
C SER A 184 45.66 12.04 4.17
N ASP A 185 44.82 11.54 5.09
CA ASP A 185 45.20 11.32 6.50
C ASP A 185 45.59 9.86 6.78
N ALA A 186 45.85 9.08 5.73
CA ALA A 186 46.17 7.64 5.79
C ALA A 186 45.18 6.77 6.60
N GLY A 187 43.94 7.25 6.76
CA GLY A 187 42.85 6.59 7.49
C GLY A 187 42.79 6.86 9.00
N ALA A 188 43.50 7.86 9.53
CA ALA A 188 43.55 8.13 10.97
C ALA A 188 42.17 8.42 11.61
N GLY A 189 41.22 8.98 10.85
CA GLY A 189 39.86 9.29 11.31
C GLY A 189 38.77 8.32 10.83
N LEU A 190 39.11 7.28 10.07
CA LEU A 190 38.13 6.37 9.48
C LEU A 190 38.01 5.08 10.29
N ALA A 191 36.78 4.76 10.71
CA ALA A 191 36.46 3.51 11.38
C ALA A 191 35.23 2.87 10.77
N PHE A 192 35.29 1.55 10.55
CA PHE A 192 34.14 0.77 10.14
C PHE A 192 33.65 -0.05 11.32
N LEU A 193 32.40 0.20 11.73
CA LEU A 193 31.65 -0.65 12.63
C LEU A 193 30.77 -1.57 11.77
N ALA A 194 31.11 -2.85 11.73
CA ALA A 194 30.37 -3.82 10.93
C ALA A 194 30.17 -5.11 11.72
N ARG A 195 28.94 -5.63 11.66
CA ARG A 195 28.62 -6.94 12.23
C ARG A 195 29.34 -8.03 11.43
N ARG A 196 29.91 -9.02 12.13
CA ARG A 196 30.75 -10.05 11.51
C ARG A 196 29.87 -11.18 10.94
N GLN A 197 29.20 -10.93 9.81
CA GLN A 197 28.19 -11.86 9.28
C GLN A 197 28.62 -12.66 8.04
N SER A 198 29.44 -12.09 7.14
CA SER A 198 29.83 -12.79 5.90
C SER A 198 31.21 -12.41 5.38
N ARG A 199 31.88 -13.38 4.74
CA ARG A 199 33.17 -13.18 4.06
C ARG A 199 33.07 -12.10 3.00
N SER A 200 31.96 -11.99 2.26
CA SER A 200 31.76 -10.98 1.21
C SER A 200 31.80 -9.55 1.77
N ILE A 201 31.22 -9.32 2.96
CA ILE A 201 31.23 -8.03 3.66
C ILE A 201 32.63 -7.71 4.19
N THR A 202 33.37 -8.72 4.64
CA THR A 202 34.73 -8.53 5.15
C THR A 202 35.81 -8.47 4.05
N ARG A 203 35.51 -8.94 2.84
CA ARG A 203 36.45 -9.01 1.71
C ARG A 203 37.02 -7.67 1.27
N PRO A 204 36.26 -6.55 1.27
CA PRO A 204 36.79 -5.24 0.87
C PRO A 204 37.72 -4.64 1.92
N VAL A 205 37.61 -5.04 3.19
CA VAL A 205 38.33 -4.40 4.30
C VAL A 205 39.86 -4.49 4.14
N PRO A 206 40.46 -5.64 3.79
CA PRO A 206 41.88 -5.70 3.45
C PRO A 206 42.28 -4.77 2.30
N SER A 207 41.45 -4.66 1.26
CA SER A 207 41.70 -3.76 0.13
C SER A 207 41.71 -2.30 0.57
N VAL A 208 40.78 -1.90 1.44
CA VAL A 208 40.73 -0.56 2.02
C VAL A 208 41.95 -0.30 2.92
N ARG A 209 42.36 -1.28 3.73
CA ARG A 209 43.58 -1.18 4.57
C ARG A 209 44.87 -1.00 3.77
N ARG A 210 44.94 -1.49 2.52
CA ARG A 210 46.09 -1.24 1.64
C ARG A 210 46.24 0.24 1.28
N PHE A 211 45.12 0.95 1.13
CA PHE A 211 45.14 2.38 0.80
C PHE A 211 45.15 3.28 2.04
N CYS A 212 44.59 2.81 3.16
CA CYS A 212 44.48 3.53 4.42
C CYS A 212 44.96 2.62 5.57
N PRO A 213 46.26 2.61 5.90
CA PRO A 213 46.83 1.64 6.83
C PRO A 213 46.42 1.86 8.30
N ILE A 214 46.04 3.08 8.70
CA ILE A 214 45.71 3.41 10.09
C ILE A 214 44.24 3.07 10.44
N THR A 215 43.42 2.76 9.43
CA THR A 215 41.97 2.52 9.58
C THR A 215 41.63 1.44 10.60
N ARG A 216 40.85 1.80 11.62
CA ARG A 216 40.42 0.85 12.66
C ARG A 216 39.17 0.08 12.24
N ARG A 217 39.13 -1.21 12.57
CA ARG A 217 37.92 -2.03 12.45
C ARG A 217 37.44 -2.33 13.87
N LEU A 218 36.26 -1.86 14.20
CA LEU A 218 35.59 -2.22 15.44
C LEU A 218 34.62 -3.35 15.12
N ALA A 219 34.76 -4.48 15.82
CA ALA A 219 33.76 -5.52 15.77
C ALA A 219 32.61 -5.07 16.68
N ALA A 220 31.42 -4.89 16.10
CA ALA A 220 30.21 -4.79 16.92
C ALA A 220 30.00 -6.16 17.59
N SER A 221 30.03 -6.17 18.92
CA SER A 221 29.71 -7.33 19.77
C SER A 221 28.27 -7.77 19.57
#